data_AF-A0AAV5EDN2-F1
#
_entry.id   AF-A0AAV5EDN2-F1
#
_cell.length_a   1.000
_cell.length_b   1.000
_cell.length_c   1.000
_cell.angle_alpha   90.00
_cell.angle_beta   90.00
_cell.angle_gamma   90.00
#
_symmetry.space_group_name_H-M   'P 1'
#
loop_
_entity.id
_entity.type
_entity.pdbx_description
1 polymer ?
#
loop_
_entity_poly.entity_id
_entity_poly.type
_entity_poly.pdbx_seq_one_letter_code
_entity_poly.pdbx_strand_id
1 'polypeptide(L)'
;MPPPSLTADDFGGDLSASAIIGGTVTGHHLLHIDGYSQTKEELPNGKGIKSCPFRGGGLSWYINYYPNGTGSSSAEFISVYLNLDQSSDKPVKARARFALLDQAGQEVTGYTLTTGLRDFCKNGYGYSEFIKRDFLEGSDYLKDDRFTIKCDVIVSLELRAEERKWSAPQFVVVPPLNLHQHFGDLLVHKEGADVTFQVAGETFKAHRCVLAARSPVFKAQLLGAMKESNKEVVVHVDDMDAQVFKALLGFVYTDVLPDGPDVKKQDEVAMAQHLLVAADRYNLERLKLICEDRLCCHIDTASAATILAPVVSRVPSKAP
;
A
#
# COMPACT_ATOMS: atom_id res chain seq x y z
N MET A 1 -13.12 69.60 -16.79
CA MET A 1 -13.68 68.24 -16.90
C MET A 1 -12.60 67.25 -16.49
N PRO A 2 -12.83 66.39 -15.49
CA PRO A 2 -11.92 65.28 -15.21
C PRO A 2 -12.03 64.23 -16.33
N PRO A 3 -11.01 63.39 -16.55
CA PRO A 3 -11.10 62.30 -17.52
C PRO A 3 -12.12 61.26 -17.04
N PRO A 4 -12.77 60.53 -17.96
CA PRO A 4 -13.78 59.54 -17.59
C PRO A 4 -13.15 58.42 -16.76
N SER A 5 -13.82 58.06 -15.68
CA SER A 5 -13.57 56.86 -14.89
C SER A 5 -13.70 55.64 -15.80
N LEU A 6 -12.58 54.95 -16.04
CA LEU A 6 -12.59 53.58 -16.56
C LEU A 6 -13.32 52.72 -15.54
N THR A 7 -14.56 52.35 -15.87
CA THR A 7 -15.21 51.20 -15.26
C THR A 7 -14.29 50.02 -15.46
N ALA A 8 -13.85 49.41 -14.36
CA ALA A 8 -13.23 48.10 -14.39
C ALA A 8 -14.27 47.17 -15.01
N ASP A 9 -14.10 46.86 -16.29
CA ASP A 9 -14.79 45.73 -16.90
C ASP A 9 -14.40 44.51 -16.08
N ASP A 10 -15.40 43.98 -15.39
CA ASP A 10 -15.39 42.68 -14.74
C ASP A 10 -15.24 41.61 -15.82
N PHE A 11 -14.01 41.47 -16.33
CA PHE A 11 -13.61 40.28 -17.07
C PHE A 11 -13.39 39.16 -16.05
N GLY A 12 -14.48 38.71 -15.44
CA GLY A 12 -14.57 37.44 -14.72
C GLY A 12 -14.41 36.28 -15.71
N GLY A 13 -13.21 36.13 -16.27
CA GLY A 13 -12.81 34.94 -16.99
C GLY A 13 -12.43 33.89 -15.97
N ASP A 14 -13.10 32.73 -16.00
CA ASP A 14 -12.67 31.56 -15.24
C ASP A 14 -11.22 31.24 -15.60
N LEU A 15 -10.32 31.44 -14.64
CA LEU A 15 -8.91 31.11 -14.79
C LEU A 15 -8.77 29.59 -14.86
N SER A 16 -8.57 29.07 -16.07
CA SER A 16 -8.20 27.67 -16.27
C SER A 16 -6.75 27.46 -15.85
N ALA A 17 -6.50 26.44 -15.03
CA ALA A 17 -5.16 26.01 -14.69
C ALA A 17 -4.98 24.53 -15.03
N SER A 18 -3.75 24.17 -15.40
CA SER A 18 -3.35 22.79 -15.62
C SER A 18 -1.99 22.55 -14.98
N ALA A 19 -1.73 21.30 -14.61
CA ALA A 19 -0.44 20.87 -14.12
C ALA A 19 0.10 19.76 -15.02
N ILE A 20 1.39 19.86 -15.36
CA ILE A 20 2.14 18.76 -15.95
C ILE A 20 2.72 17.97 -14.79
N ILE A 21 2.23 16.75 -14.59
CA ILE A 21 2.70 15.86 -13.54
C ILE A 21 3.69 14.88 -14.16
N GLY A 22 4.95 15.04 -13.76
CA GLY A 22 5.96 13.99 -13.86
C GLY A 22 6.10 13.30 -12.51
N GLY A 23 6.21 11.97 -12.52
CA GLY A 23 6.48 11.18 -11.33
C GLY A 23 7.58 10.18 -11.58
N THR A 24 8.27 9.78 -10.52
CA THR A 24 9.16 8.63 -10.55
C THR A 24 8.81 7.69 -9.42
N VAL A 25 8.94 6.39 -9.66
CA VAL A 25 8.84 5.37 -8.63
C VAL A 25 10.19 4.71 -8.50
N THR A 26 10.70 4.63 -7.28
CA THR A 26 12.02 4.04 -7.00
C THR A 26 11.83 2.68 -6.34
N GLY A 27 12.46 1.64 -6.89
CA GLY A 27 12.66 0.35 -6.22
C GLY A 27 14.10 0.22 -5.74
N HIS A 28 14.31 -0.53 -4.67
CA HIS A 28 15.63 -0.73 -4.05
C HIS A 28 15.94 -2.22 -3.97
N HIS A 29 17.19 -2.59 -4.24
CA HIS A 29 17.66 -3.97 -4.14
C HIS A 29 19.09 -4.02 -3.62
N LEU A 30 19.37 -4.95 -2.72
CA LEU A 30 20.71 -5.25 -2.26
C LEU A 30 21.13 -6.60 -2.86
N LEU A 31 22.14 -6.55 -3.72
CA LEU A 31 22.79 -7.74 -4.23
C LEU A 31 23.97 -8.07 -3.31
N HIS A 32 23.82 -9.12 -2.52
CA HIS A 32 24.91 -9.71 -1.75
C HIS A 32 25.68 -10.68 -2.65
N ILE A 33 26.99 -10.46 -2.80
CA ILE A 33 27.87 -11.38 -3.47
C ILE A 33 28.61 -12.15 -2.39
N ASP A 34 28.27 -13.43 -2.27
CA ASP A 34 28.88 -14.35 -1.33
C ASP A 34 29.73 -15.36 -2.10
N GLY A 35 30.99 -15.54 -1.71
CA GLY A 35 31.91 -16.40 -2.46
C GLY A 35 32.49 -15.69 -3.68
N TYR A 36 32.87 -14.41 -3.55
CA TYR A 36 33.40 -13.62 -4.66
C TYR A 36 34.54 -14.32 -5.41
N SER A 37 35.48 -14.93 -4.69
CA SER A 37 36.58 -15.71 -5.25
C SER A 37 36.10 -16.84 -6.18
N GLN A 38 35.09 -17.61 -5.75
CA GLN A 38 34.47 -18.66 -6.55
C GLN A 38 33.80 -18.09 -7.80
N THR A 39 33.07 -16.97 -7.68
CA THR A 39 32.43 -16.35 -8.85
C THR A 39 33.45 -15.94 -9.91
N LYS A 40 34.63 -15.46 -9.51
CA LYS A 40 35.71 -15.14 -10.45
C LYS A 40 36.29 -16.39 -11.12
N GLU A 41 36.43 -17.49 -10.40
CA GLU A 41 36.99 -18.72 -10.95
C GLU A 41 36.04 -19.37 -11.96
N GLU A 42 34.75 -19.44 -11.63
CA GLU A 42 33.75 -20.13 -12.44
C GLU A 42 33.24 -19.31 -13.65
N LEU A 43 33.26 -17.97 -13.56
CA LEU A 43 32.70 -17.10 -14.59
C LEU A 43 33.82 -16.35 -15.34
N PRO A 44 34.32 -16.86 -16.48
CA PRO A 44 35.35 -16.18 -17.25
C PRO A 44 34.86 -14.83 -17.82
N ASN A 45 35.78 -14.01 -18.34
CA ASN A 45 35.44 -12.73 -18.98
C ASN A 45 34.30 -12.89 -20.01
N GLY A 46 33.32 -11.99 -19.96
CA GLY A 46 32.11 -12.04 -20.79
C GLY A 46 31.01 -12.97 -20.26
N LYS A 47 31.26 -13.74 -19.20
CA LYS A 47 30.25 -14.53 -18.49
C LYS A 47 29.88 -13.86 -17.18
N GLY A 48 28.58 -13.89 -16.89
CA GLY A 48 28.01 -13.29 -15.71
C GLY A 48 26.86 -14.12 -15.20
N ILE A 49 26.40 -13.77 -14.00
CA ILE A 49 25.30 -14.42 -13.30
C ILE A 49 24.20 -13.40 -13.02
N LYS A 50 22.96 -13.89 -13.04
CA LYS A 50 21.76 -13.11 -12.76
C LYS A 50 21.47 -13.13 -11.27
N SER A 51 21.13 -11.98 -10.71
CA SER A 51 20.46 -11.92 -9.41
C SER A 51 19.07 -12.57 -9.49
N CYS A 52 18.50 -12.89 -8.33
CA CYS A 52 17.06 -13.12 -8.26
C CYS A 52 16.30 -11.85 -8.72
N PRO A 53 15.10 -12.02 -9.30
CA PRO A 53 14.30 -10.89 -9.71
C PRO A 53 13.79 -10.11 -8.48
N PHE A 54 13.66 -8.80 -8.64
CA PHE A 54 13.13 -7.88 -7.62
C PHE A 54 12.18 -6.85 -8.24
N ARG A 55 11.32 -6.25 -7.41
CA ARG A 55 10.31 -5.30 -7.88
C ARG A 55 10.77 -3.85 -7.76
N GLY A 56 10.51 -3.06 -8.80
CA GLY A 56 10.72 -1.62 -8.82
C GLY A 56 9.79 -0.95 -9.83
N GLY A 57 9.07 0.10 -9.43
CA GLY A 57 8.10 0.77 -10.30
C GLY A 57 7.00 -0.14 -10.85
N GLY A 58 6.57 -1.14 -10.08
CA GLY A 58 5.56 -2.13 -10.49
C GLY A 58 6.07 -3.23 -11.43
N LEU A 59 7.33 -3.17 -11.86
CA LEU A 59 7.95 -4.08 -12.82
C LEU A 59 8.96 -5.02 -12.14
N SER A 60 9.26 -6.15 -12.79
CA SER A 60 10.27 -7.12 -12.36
C SER A 60 11.60 -6.86 -13.05
N TRP A 61 12.67 -6.77 -12.27
CA TRP A 61 14.02 -6.45 -12.71
C TRP A 61 15.02 -7.46 -12.15
N TYR A 62 16.17 -7.59 -12.78
CA TYR A 62 17.30 -8.33 -12.23
C TYR A 62 18.63 -7.64 -12.59
N ILE A 63 19.67 -7.93 -11.82
CA ILE A 63 21.03 -7.44 -12.07
C ILE A 63 21.82 -8.58 -12.72
N ASN A 64 22.47 -8.28 -13.85
CA ASN A 64 23.56 -9.11 -14.36
C ASN A 64 24.86 -8.64 -13.75
N TYR A 65 25.55 -9.55 -13.05
CA TYR A 65 26.84 -9.34 -12.43
C TYR A 65 27.92 -10.11 -13.19
N TYR A 66 28.99 -9.43 -13.59
CA TYR A 66 30.14 -10.01 -14.29
C TYR A 66 31.39 -9.81 -13.44
N PRO A 67 31.87 -10.83 -12.71
CA PRO A 67 33.05 -10.69 -11.86
C PRO A 67 34.31 -10.34 -12.66
N ASN A 68 34.39 -10.84 -13.90
CA ASN A 68 35.54 -10.69 -14.77
C ASN A 68 35.34 -9.73 -15.95
N GLY A 69 34.35 -8.83 -15.88
CA GLY A 69 34.04 -7.90 -16.96
C GLY A 69 33.20 -8.51 -18.08
N THR A 70 32.63 -7.67 -18.95
CA THR A 70 31.81 -8.11 -20.10
C THR A 70 32.60 -8.38 -21.37
N GLY A 71 33.86 -7.93 -21.43
CA GLY A 71 34.74 -8.12 -22.58
C GLY A 71 36.18 -7.72 -22.26
N SER A 72 37.07 -7.82 -23.24
CA SER A 72 38.51 -7.57 -23.06
C SER A 72 38.83 -6.17 -22.52
N SER A 73 38.07 -5.15 -22.94
CA SER A 73 38.27 -3.77 -22.47
C SER A 73 37.93 -3.55 -21.00
N SER A 74 37.08 -4.40 -20.43
CA SER A 74 36.66 -4.34 -19.02
C SER A 74 37.21 -5.50 -18.19
N ALA A 75 38.23 -6.21 -18.70
CA ALA A 75 38.71 -7.45 -18.09
C ALA A 75 39.28 -7.29 -16.68
N GLU A 76 39.70 -6.08 -16.28
CA GLU A 76 40.18 -5.77 -14.92
C GLU A 76 39.07 -5.30 -13.97
N PHE A 77 37.84 -5.17 -14.47
CA PHE A 77 36.73 -4.59 -13.73
C PHE A 77 35.64 -5.61 -13.45
N ILE A 78 34.89 -5.36 -12.40
CA ILE A 78 33.55 -5.92 -12.21
C ILE A 78 32.58 -5.07 -13.03
N SER A 79 31.66 -5.73 -13.74
CA SER A 79 30.58 -5.06 -14.45
C SER A 79 29.22 -5.39 -13.87
N VAL A 80 28.30 -4.42 -13.88
CA VAL A 80 26.92 -4.59 -13.42
C VAL A 80 25.94 -3.94 -14.38
N TYR A 81 24.84 -4.64 -14.68
CA TYR A 81 23.79 -4.16 -15.58
C TYR A 81 22.42 -4.47 -15.02
N LEU A 82 21.53 -3.48 -15.02
CA LEU A 82 20.12 -3.67 -14.73
C LEU A 82 19.44 -4.19 -15.99
N ASN A 83 18.56 -5.17 -15.83
CA ASN A 83 17.77 -5.75 -16.91
C ASN A 83 16.32 -5.88 -16.48
N LEU A 84 15.41 -5.76 -17.45
CA LEU A 84 14.01 -6.09 -17.25
C LEU A 84 13.86 -7.62 -17.30
N ASP A 85 13.19 -8.19 -16.31
CA ASP A 85 13.02 -9.65 -16.18
C ASP A 85 12.08 -10.22 -17.25
N GLN A 86 11.04 -9.46 -17.59
CA GLN A 86 10.11 -9.78 -18.67
C GLN A 86 10.29 -8.79 -19.81
N SER A 87 10.52 -9.30 -21.02
CA SER A 87 10.59 -8.44 -22.19
C SER A 87 9.25 -7.74 -22.43
N SER A 88 9.28 -6.42 -22.57
CA SER A 88 8.13 -5.62 -22.96
C SER A 88 8.33 -5.12 -24.40
N ASP A 89 7.27 -5.13 -25.21
CA ASP A 89 7.26 -4.49 -26.53
C ASP A 89 7.26 -2.96 -26.42
N LYS A 90 6.80 -2.41 -25.29
CA LYS A 90 6.89 -0.99 -24.97
C LYS A 90 8.12 -0.71 -24.11
N PRO A 91 9.00 0.22 -24.50
CA PRO A 91 10.17 0.56 -23.69
C PRO A 91 9.75 1.22 -22.37
N VAL A 92 10.37 0.77 -21.29
CA VAL A 92 10.21 1.36 -19.95
C VAL A 92 11.33 2.36 -19.73
N LYS A 93 10.97 3.63 -19.50
CA LYS A 93 11.93 4.69 -19.18
C LYS A 93 12.37 4.60 -17.73
N ALA A 94 13.63 4.28 -17.49
CA ALA A 94 14.17 4.20 -16.14
C ALA A 94 15.64 4.66 -16.06
N ARG A 95 16.09 4.95 -14.84
CA ARG A 95 17.51 5.07 -14.48
C ARG A 95 17.87 3.97 -13.51
N ALA A 96 19.10 3.47 -13.61
CA ALA A 96 19.67 2.56 -12.64
C ALA A 96 20.77 3.29 -11.87
N ARG A 97 20.73 3.24 -10.55
CA ARG A 97 21.80 3.71 -9.66
C ARG A 97 22.42 2.50 -8.98
N PHE A 98 23.73 2.34 -9.11
CA PHE A 98 24.50 1.28 -8.45
C PHE A 98 25.45 1.91 -7.44
N ALA A 99 25.50 1.38 -6.22
CA ALA A 99 26.40 1.83 -5.18
C ALA A 99 27.07 0.63 -4.50
N LEU A 100 28.38 0.70 -4.33
CA LEU A 100 29.07 -0.22 -3.41
C LEU A 100 28.71 0.17 -1.98
N LEU A 101 28.44 -0.83 -1.13
CA LEU A 101 28.22 -0.60 0.30
C LEU A 101 29.44 -1.01 1.12
N ASP A 102 29.71 -0.26 2.18
CA ASP A 102 30.68 -0.63 3.20
C ASP A 102 30.10 -1.66 4.19
N GLN A 103 30.91 -2.07 5.16
CA GLN A 103 30.51 -3.05 6.18
C GLN A 103 29.42 -2.54 7.13
N ALA A 104 29.18 -1.22 7.18
CA ALA A 104 28.09 -0.59 7.93
C ALA A 104 26.83 -0.37 7.06
N GLY A 105 26.85 -0.84 5.81
CA GLY A 105 25.76 -0.66 4.85
C GLY A 105 25.64 0.75 4.28
N GLN A 106 26.66 1.60 4.45
CA GLN A 106 26.70 2.96 3.90
C GLN A 106 27.29 2.96 2.49
N GLU A 107 26.85 3.91 1.65
CA GLU A 107 27.33 4.02 0.27
C GLU A 107 28.78 4.54 0.24
N VAL A 108 29.66 3.80 -0.44
CA VAL A 108 31.07 4.17 -0.59
C VAL A 108 31.21 5.33 -1.56
N THR A 109 31.85 6.42 -1.10
CA THR A 109 32.07 7.61 -1.92
C THR A 109 32.93 7.27 -3.14
N GLY A 110 32.49 7.68 -4.33
CA GLY A 110 33.20 7.43 -5.59
C GLY A 110 32.80 6.13 -6.32
N TYR A 111 32.06 5.23 -5.66
CA TYR A 111 31.54 3.98 -6.26
C TYR A 111 30.02 3.96 -6.31
N THR A 112 29.42 5.14 -6.46
CA THR A 112 27.99 5.35 -6.73
C THR A 112 27.81 5.93 -8.12
N LEU A 113 27.28 5.13 -9.04
CA LEU A 113 27.11 5.48 -10.44
C LEU A 113 25.63 5.44 -10.83
N THR A 114 25.15 6.47 -11.53
CA THR A 114 23.75 6.55 -11.99
C THR A 114 23.69 6.69 -13.50
N THR A 115 22.98 5.76 -14.15
CA THR A 115 22.82 5.81 -15.61
C THR A 115 22.02 7.05 -16.03
N GLY A 116 22.19 7.46 -17.29
CA GLY A 116 21.19 8.31 -17.93
C GLY A 116 19.81 7.66 -17.96
N LEU A 117 18.79 8.41 -18.38
CA LEU A 117 17.47 7.84 -18.66
C LEU A 117 17.59 6.90 -19.86
N ARG A 118 17.17 5.64 -19.70
CA ARG A 118 17.26 4.60 -20.73
C ARG A 118 15.91 3.94 -20.96
N ASP A 119 15.75 3.42 -22.17
CA ASP A 119 14.57 2.67 -22.61
C ASP A 119 14.85 1.17 -22.43
N PHE A 120 14.36 0.59 -21.32
CA PHE A 120 14.50 -0.82 -21.03
C PHE A 120 13.42 -1.63 -21.77
N CYS A 121 13.84 -2.56 -22.61
CA CYS A 121 12.95 -3.50 -23.29
C CYS A 121 13.58 -4.89 -23.42
N LYS A 122 14.63 -5.00 -24.25
CA LYS A 122 15.40 -6.23 -24.49
C LYS A 122 16.83 -6.15 -23.97
N ASN A 123 17.39 -4.94 -23.90
CA ASN A 123 18.75 -4.69 -23.49
C ASN A 123 18.80 -4.21 -22.03
N GLY A 124 19.84 -4.63 -21.32
CA GLY A 124 20.20 -4.07 -20.03
C GLY A 124 21.11 -2.86 -20.14
N TYR A 125 21.10 -2.04 -19.10
CA TYR A 125 21.94 -0.85 -19.00
C TYR A 125 22.64 -0.80 -17.64
N GLY A 126 23.89 -0.37 -17.65
CA GLY A 126 24.74 -0.31 -16.47
C GLY A 126 26.16 0.08 -16.84
N TYR A 127 27.13 -0.48 -16.13
CA TYR A 127 28.53 -0.09 -16.19
C TYR A 127 29.43 -1.29 -16.44
N SER A 128 30.19 -1.24 -17.54
CA SER A 128 31.26 -2.21 -17.83
C SER A 128 32.43 -2.08 -16.86
N GLU A 129 32.68 -0.87 -16.37
CA GLU A 129 33.79 -0.53 -15.49
C GLU A 129 33.24 0.02 -14.16
N PHE A 130 32.46 -0.79 -13.43
CA PHE A 130 31.83 -0.34 -12.18
C PHE A 130 32.86 -0.17 -11.06
N ILE A 131 33.70 -1.17 -10.85
CA ILE A 131 34.78 -1.14 -9.88
C ILE A 131 35.96 -1.98 -10.36
N LYS A 132 37.18 -1.46 -10.21
CA LYS A 132 38.41 -2.19 -10.53
C LYS A 132 38.62 -3.30 -9.49
N ARG A 133 38.89 -4.53 -9.93
CA ARG A 133 39.03 -5.67 -9.02
C ARG A 133 40.16 -5.47 -8.01
N ASP A 134 41.34 -5.06 -8.47
CA ASP A 134 42.51 -4.85 -7.61
C ASP A 134 42.20 -3.87 -6.46
N PHE A 135 41.39 -2.85 -6.72
CA PHE A 135 40.97 -1.91 -5.69
C PHE A 135 40.03 -2.58 -4.67
N LEU A 136 39.00 -3.29 -5.15
CA LEU A 136 38.06 -3.98 -4.27
C LEU A 136 38.78 -5.01 -3.40
N GLU A 137 39.66 -5.80 -4.00
CA GLU A 137 40.46 -6.85 -3.35
C GLU A 137 41.47 -6.28 -2.33
N GLY A 138 41.97 -5.06 -2.55
CA GLY A 138 42.85 -4.36 -1.62
C GLY A 138 42.12 -3.50 -0.57
N SER A 139 40.78 -3.50 -0.56
CA SER A 139 39.96 -2.64 0.31
C SER A 139 39.27 -3.42 1.44
N ASP A 140 38.82 -2.71 2.47
CA ASP A 140 37.99 -3.28 3.55
C ASP A 140 36.52 -3.55 3.12
N TYR A 141 36.16 -3.25 1.87
CA TYR A 141 34.80 -3.47 1.35
C TYR A 141 34.55 -4.92 0.95
N LEU A 142 35.61 -5.68 0.63
CA LEU A 142 35.55 -7.13 0.44
C LEU A 142 36.03 -7.80 1.73
N LYS A 143 35.11 -8.40 2.49
CA LYS A 143 35.42 -9.06 3.75
C LYS A 143 34.80 -10.44 3.79
N ASP A 144 35.57 -11.41 4.28
CA ASP A 144 35.14 -12.82 4.36
C ASP A 144 34.66 -13.38 3.01
N ASP A 145 35.27 -12.91 1.90
CA ASP A 145 34.90 -13.21 0.50
C ASP A 145 33.50 -12.71 0.09
N ARG A 146 33.05 -11.61 0.72
CA ARG A 146 31.72 -11.03 0.53
C ARG A 146 31.77 -9.51 0.34
N PHE A 147 30.89 -9.00 -0.51
CA PHE A 147 30.63 -7.58 -0.65
C PHE A 147 29.19 -7.35 -1.15
N THR A 148 28.69 -6.12 -1.02
CA THR A 148 27.29 -5.80 -1.36
C THR A 148 27.21 -4.65 -2.36
N ILE A 149 26.38 -4.83 -3.38
CA ILE A 149 26.02 -3.77 -4.34
C ILE A 149 24.55 -3.41 -4.12
N LYS A 150 24.29 -2.15 -3.81
CA LYS A 150 22.95 -1.58 -3.81
C LYS A 150 22.58 -1.13 -5.21
N CYS A 151 21.36 -1.46 -5.64
CA CYS A 151 20.77 -0.99 -6.88
C CYS A 151 19.45 -0.27 -6.59
N ASP A 152 19.34 0.97 -7.06
CA ASP A 152 18.07 1.69 -7.10
C ASP A 152 17.59 1.80 -8.55
N VAL A 153 16.35 1.41 -8.78
CA VAL A 153 15.70 1.50 -10.09
C VAL A 153 14.68 2.60 -10.04
N ILE A 154 14.92 3.69 -10.77
CA ILE A 154 14.09 4.90 -10.79
C ILE A 154 13.29 4.89 -12.09
N VAL A 155 12.07 4.39 -12.04
CA VAL A 155 11.17 4.29 -13.20
C VAL A 155 10.44 5.62 -13.37
N SER A 156 10.53 6.21 -14.56
CA SER A 156 9.78 7.41 -14.93
C SER A 156 8.35 7.05 -15.32
N LEU A 157 7.38 7.66 -14.65
CA LEU A 157 5.99 7.58 -15.04
C LEU A 157 5.75 8.49 -16.26
N GLU A 158 4.80 8.13 -17.11
CA GLU A 158 4.41 8.97 -18.24
C GLU A 158 3.97 10.36 -17.76
N LEU A 159 4.43 11.39 -18.46
CA LEU A 159 3.99 12.76 -18.21
C LEU A 159 2.51 12.84 -18.53
N ARG A 160 1.71 13.37 -17.60
CA ARG A 160 0.30 13.61 -17.83
C ARG A 160 -0.05 15.05 -17.51
N ALA A 161 -0.94 15.61 -18.34
CA ALA A 161 -1.56 16.90 -18.07
C ALA A 161 -2.83 16.63 -17.27
N GLU A 162 -2.93 17.23 -16.10
CA GLU A 162 -4.15 17.23 -15.29
C GLU A 162 -4.69 18.64 -15.23
N GLU A 163 -6.00 18.79 -15.44
CA GLU A 163 -6.68 20.05 -15.11
C GLU A 163 -6.61 20.27 -13.61
N ARG A 164 -6.20 21.47 -13.20
CA ARG A 164 -6.29 21.91 -11.81
C ARG A 164 -7.31 23.02 -11.72
N LYS A 165 -8.18 22.93 -10.72
CA LYS A 165 -8.94 24.11 -10.30
C LYS A 165 -7.97 25.06 -9.61
N TRP A 166 -7.86 26.27 -10.13
CA TRP A 166 -7.13 27.34 -9.46
C TRP A 166 -7.89 27.72 -8.18
N SER A 167 -7.43 27.23 -7.03
CA SER A 167 -7.88 27.70 -5.73
C SER A 167 -6.90 28.79 -5.25
N ALA A 168 -7.38 30.03 -5.14
CA ALA A 168 -6.61 31.11 -4.52
C ALA A 168 -6.09 30.68 -3.12
N PRO A 169 -4.91 31.17 -2.68
CA PRO A 169 -4.39 30.83 -1.37
C PRO A 169 -5.42 31.16 -0.28
N GLN A 170 -5.87 30.12 0.45
CA GLN A 170 -6.84 30.27 1.53
C GLN A 170 -6.18 30.98 2.72
N PHE A 171 -6.52 32.25 2.95
CA PHE A 171 -6.12 33.01 4.14
C PHE A 171 -6.82 32.52 5.43
N VAL A 172 -7.77 31.60 5.33
CA VAL A 172 -8.56 31.06 6.44
C VAL A 172 -8.37 29.55 6.49
N VAL A 173 -7.79 29.06 7.59
CA VAL A 173 -7.68 27.62 7.88
C VAL A 173 -9.06 27.12 8.28
N VAL A 174 -9.67 26.29 7.45
CA VAL A 174 -10.92 25.60 7.80
C VAL A 174 -10.56 24.38 8.66
N PRO A 175 -11.14 24.23 9.87
CA PRO A 175 -10.90 23.05 10.71
C PRO A 175 -11.31 21.75 9.98
N PRO A 176 -10.61 20.63 10.24
CA PRO A 176 -10.95 19.35 9.64
C PRO A 176 -12.35 18.87 10.04
N LEU A 177 -12.95 18.04 9.20
CA LEU A 177 -14.25 17.41 9.48
C LEU A 177 -14.17 16.56 10.75
N ASN A 178 -14.91 16.96 11.79
CA ASN A 178 -14.92 16.30 13.10
C ASN A 178 -16.28 15.67 13.45
N LEU A 179 -17.17 15.52 12.47
CA LEU A 179 -18.53 14.98 12.67
C LEU A 179 -18.53 13.58 13.31
N HIS A 180 -17.58 12.74 12.91
CA HIS A 180 -17.39 11.40 13.48
C HIS A 180 -17.08 11.43 14.99
N GLN A 181 -16.40 12.47 15.47
CA GLN A 181 -16.09 12.65 16.89
C GLN A 181 -17.37 13.00 17.66
N HIS A 182 -18.15 13.96 17.16
CA HIS A 182 -19.42 14.36 17.79
C HIS A 182 -20.42 13.19 17.88
N PHE A 183 -20.54 12.37 16.83
CA PHE A 183 -21.38 11.16 16.90
C PHE A 183 -20.78 10.07 17.79
N GLY A 184 -19.45 9.90 17.80
CA GLY A 184 -18.77 9.02 18.75
C GLY A 184 -19.07 9.42 20.20
N ASP A 185 -18.99 10.71 20.51
CA ASP A 185 -19.31 11.27 21.83
C ASP A 185 -20.78 11.01 22.19
N LEU A 186 -21.70 11.14 21.22
CA LEU A 186 -23.11 10.83 21.44
C LEU A 186 -23.32 9.36 21.86
N LEU A 187 -22.59 8.41 21.25
CA LEU A 187 -22.63 7.00 21.63
C LEU A 187 -22.04 6.75 23.04
N VAL A 188 -20.96 7.44 23.40
CA VAL A 188 -20.29 7.30 24.70
C VAL A 188 -21.15 7.86 25.83
N HIS A 189 -21.68 9.07 25.67
CA HIS A 189 -22.45 9.76 26.71
C HIS A 189 -23.91 9.28 26.78
N LYS A 190 -24.41 8.62 25.73
CA LYS A 190 -25.76 8.01 25.66
C LYS A 190 -26.90 9.04 25.80
N GLU A 191 -26.62 10.31 25.53
CA GLU A 191 -27.59 11.40 25.63
C GLU A 191 -28.66 11.27 24.55
N GLY A 192 -29.93 11.13 24.95
CA GLY A 192 -31.04 10.98 24.02
C GLY A 192 -31.20 9.57 23.44
N ALA A 193 -30.49 8.57 23.98
CA ALA A 193 -30.63 7.18 23.56
C ALA A 193 -32.06 6.66 23.76
N ASP A 194 -32.65 6.12 22.69
CA ASP A 194 -34.05 5.71 22.60
C ASP A 194 -34.21 4.21 22.25
N VAL A 195 -33.11 3.46 22.22
CA VAL A 195 -33.07 2.00 22.09
C VAL A 195 -31.96 1.40 22.95
N THR A 196 -32.22 0.21 23.49
CA THR A 196 -31.30 -0.57 24.29
C THR A 196 -31.11 -1.95 23.67
N PHE A 197 -29.87 -2.36 23.42
CA PHE A 197 -29.52 -3.71 22.96
C PHE A 197 -28.97 -4.53 24.12
N GLN A 198 -29.38 -5.80 24.20
CA GLN A 198 -28.80 -6.79 25.08
C GLN A 198 -28.03 -7.81 24.25
N VAL A 199 -26.72 -7.91 24.48
CA VAL A 199 -25.81 -8.73 23.67
C VAL A 199 -24.85 -9.47 24.61
N ALA A 200 -24.88 -10.80 24.59
CA ALA A 200 -24.05 -11.65 25.46
C ALA A 200 -24.06 -11.23 26.95
N GLY A 201 -25.19 -10.76 27.47
CA GLY A 201 -25.35 -10.30 28.85
C GLY A 201 -24.95 -8.83 29.10
N GLU A 202 -24.36 -8.15 28.12
CA GLU A 202 -24.04 -6.73 28.17
C GLU A 202 -25.17 -5.85 27.60
N THR A 203 -25.26 -4.62 28.10
CA THR A 203 -26.29 -3.65 27.70
C THR A 203 -25.69 -2.45 26.97
N PHE A 204 -26.19 -2.19 25.75
CA PHE A 204 -25.75 -1.09 24.89
C PHE A 204 -26.90 -0.13 24.60
N LYS A 205 -26.77 1.13 25.01
CA LYS A 205 -27.74 2.18 24.66
C LYS A 205 -27.32 2.88 23.36
N ALA A 206 -28.29 3.16 22.50
CA ALA A 206 -28.04 3.77 21.19
C ALA A 206 -29.26 4.59 20.71
N HIS A 207 -29.14 5.15 19.50
CA HIS A 207 -30.11 6.06 18.87
C HIS A 207 -30.68 5.42 17.61
N ARG A 208 -32.00 5.21 17.57
CA ARG A 208 -32.71 4.57 16.46
C ARG A 208 -32.48 5.33 15.15
N CYS A 209 -32.49 6.66 15.20
CA CYS A 209 -32.31 7.50 14.01
C CYS A 209 -30.93 7.32 13.37
N VAL A 210 -29.85 7.28 14.16
CA VAL A 210 -28.48 7.07 13.67
C VAL A 210 -28.34 5.67 13.08
N LEU A 211 -28.80 4.64 13.81
CA LEU A 211 -28.75 3.24 13.36
C LEU A 211 -29.54 3.04 12.06
N ALA A 212 -30.75 3.59 11.98
CA ALA A 212 -31.61 3.49 10.79
C ALA A 212 -31.07 4.25 9.59
N ALA A 213 -30.34 5.35 9.80
CA ALA A 213 -29.70 6.08 8.71
C ALA A 213 -28.53 5.29 8.11
N ARG A 214 -27.84 4.48 8.93
CA ARG A 214 -26.58 3.81 8.55
C ARG A 214 -26.77 2.37 8.09
N SER A 215 -27.84 1.71 8.53
CA SER A 215 -28.15 0.32 8.18
C SER A 215 -29.62 0.17 7.75
N PRO A 216 -29.88 -0.30 6.52
CA PRO A 216 -31.23 -0.65 6.10
C PRO A 216 -31.89 -1.72 6.99
N VAL A 217 -31.08 -2.63 7.56
CA VAL A 217 -31.56 -3.68 8.46
C VAL A 217 -32.01 -3.08 9.79
N PHE A 218 -31.20 -2.20 10.41
CA PHE A 218 -31.64 -1.47 11.60
C PHE A 218 -32.85 -0.56 11.30
N LYS A 219 -32.91 0.06 10.11
CA LYS A 219 -34.06 0.86 9.71
C LYS A 219 -35.34 0.03 9.70
N ALA A 220 -35.32 -1.14 9.07
CA ALA A 220 -36.47 -2.05 9.03
C ALA A 220 -36.82 -2.57 10.43
N GLN A 221 -35.81 -2.96 11.22
CA GLN A 221 -36.00 -3.54 12.55
C GLN A 221 -36.52 -2.52 13.59
N LEU A 222 -36.03 -1.29 13.53
CA LEU A 222 -36.31 -0.26 14.55
C LEU A 222 -37.41 0.70 14.12
N LEU A 223 -37.58 0.98 12.83
CA LEU A 223 -38.57 1.95 12.32
C LEU A 223 -39.62 1.29 11.41
N GLY A 224 -39.63 -0.04 11.27
CA GLY A 224 -40.63 -0.78 10.50
C GLY A 224 -42.03 -0.73 11.10
N ALA A 225 -43.03 -1.00 10.26
CA ALA A 225 -44.46 -0.86 10.54
C ALA A 225 -45.03 -1.96 11.45
N MET A 226 -44.66 -1.96 12.74
CA MET A 226 -45.42 -2.51 13.88
C MET A 226 -44.52 -2.54 15.13
N LYS A 227 -44.40 -1.40 15.82
CA LYS A 227 -44.08 -1.31 17.26
C LYS A 227 -44.22 0.14 17.72
N GLU A 228 -45.41 0.69 17.53
CA GLU A 228 -45.87 1.85 18.30
C GLU A 228 -46.22 1.37 19.70
N SER A 229 -45.24 1.34 20.59
CA SER A 229 -45.53 1.46 22.02
C SER A 229 -44.37 2.21 22.65
N ASN A 230 -44.71 3.28 23.37
CA ASN A 230 -43.84 4.27 24.00
C ASN A 230 -43.01 3.69 25.18
N LYS A 231 -42.55 2.44 25.06
CA LYS A 231 -41.74 1.71 26.03
C LYS A 231 -40.31 1.63 25.49
N GLU A 232 -39.33 1.77 26.38
CA GLU A 232 -37.90 1.60 26.09
C GLU A 232 -37.70 0.33 25.24
N VAL A 233 -37.32 0.50 23.97
CA VAL A 233 -37.22 -0.62 23.03
C VAL A 233 -35.97 -1.42 23.38
N VAL A 234 -36.18 -2.62 23.93
CA VAL A 234 -35.09 -3.57 24.20
C VAL A 234 -35.00 -4.56 23.04
N VAL A 235 -33.81 -4.67 22.44
CA VAL A 235 -33.51 -5.60 21.34
C VAL A 235 -32.46 -6.60 21.80
N HIS A 236 -32.78 -7.90 21.71
CA HIS A 236 -31.82 -8.96 22.00
C HIS A 236 -31.03 -9.33 20.75
N VAL A 237 -29.71 -9.49 20.90
CA VAL A 237 -28.80 -9.99 19.86
C VAL A 237 -28.06 -11.20 20.43
N ASP A 238 -28.50 -12.39 20.04
CA ASP A 238 -28.04 -13.65 20.64
C ASP A 238 -26.82 -14.25 19.91
N ASP A 239 -26.64 -13.97 18.61
CA ASP A 239 -25.54 -14.54 17.79
C ASP A 239 -24.37 -13.57 17.59
N MET A 240 -24.00 -12.80 18.60
CA MET A 240 -22.87 -11.87 18.51
C MET A 240 -22.20 -11.66 19.85
N ASP A 241 -20.87 -11.65 19.86
CA ASP A 241 -20.10 -11.26 21.02
C ASP A 241 -20.25 -9.76 21.30
N ALA A 242 -20.29 -9.40 22.59
CA ALA A 242 -20.44 -8.01 23.03
C ALA A 242 -19.34 -7.10 22.47
N GLN A 243 -18.09 -7.58 22.35
CA GLN A 243 -16.97 -6.82 21.80
C GLN A 243 -17.14 -6.53 20.30
N VAL A 244 -17.64 -7.51 19.53
CA VAL A 244 -17.92 -7.35 18.09
C VAL A 244 -19.06 -6.36 17.90
N PHE A 245 -20.12 -6.47 18.70
CA PHE A 245 -21.25 -5.54 18.66
C PHE A 245 -20.84 -4.11 19.06
N LYS A 246 -19.94 -3.97 20.04
CA LYS A 246 -19.36 -2.66 20.41
C LYS A 246 -18.57 -2.04 19.27
N ALA A 247 -17.75 -2.83 18.56
CA ALA A 247 -16.99 -2.37 17.40
C ALA A 247 -17.93 -1.98 16.24
N LEU A 248 -18.97 -2.77 15.99
CA LEU A 248 -20.02 -2.48 15.02
C LEU A 248 -20.73 -1.14 15.31
N LEU A 249 -21.15 -0.93 16.57
CA LEU A 249 -21.75 0.33 16.99
C LEU A 249 -20.78 1.50 16.82
N GLY A 250 -19.52 1.34 17.24
CA GLY A 250 -18.48 2.36 17.01
C GLY A 250 -18.42 2.76 15.53
N PHE A 251 -18.32 1.79 14.64
CA PHE A 251 -18.28 2.02 13.19
C PHE A 251 -19.55 2.71 12.66
N VAL A 252 -20.73 2.33 13.16
CA VAL A 252 -21.99 2.97 12.73
C VAL A 252 -21.97 4.47 13.00
N TYR A 253 -21.43 4.90 14.14
CA TYR A 253 -21.41 6.32 14.55
C TYR A 253 -20.22 7.10 13.97
N THR A 254 -19.06 6.46 13.83
CA THR A 254 -17.81 7.17 13.51
C THR A 254 -17.26 6.84 12.13
N ASP A 255 -17.71 5.75 11.50
CA ASP A 255 -17.13 5.18 10.27
C ASP A 255 -15.65 4.77 10.42
N VAL A 256 -15.22 4.52 11.66
CA VAL A 256 -13.85 4.17 12.05
C VAL A 256 -13.88 2.86 12.85
N LEU A 257 -12.93 1.97 12.55
CA LEU A 257 -12.69 0.76 13.34
C LEU A 257 -11.75 1.03 14.50
N PRO A 258 -11.89 0.30 15.63
CA PRO A 258 -10.91 0.38 16.69
C PRO A 258 -9.56 -0.17 16.20
N ASP A 259 -8.63 0.73 15.88
CA ASP A 259 -7.23 0.43 15.62
C ASP A 259 -6.43 0.74 16.88
N GLY A 260 -6.16 -0.30 17.67
CA GLY A 260 -5.40 -0.19 18.90
C GLY A 260 -4.01 -0.82 18.74
N PRO A 261 -2.91 -0.10 19.06
CA PRO A 261 -1.55 -0.65 19.00
C PRO A 261 -1.26 -1.81 19.98
N ASP A 262 -2.23 -2.16 20.84
CA ASP A 262 -2.11 -3.18 21.89
C ASP A 262 -2.86 -4.50 21.60
N VAL A 263 -3.46 -4.65 20.41
CA VAL A 263 -4.17 -5.90 20.04
C VAL A 263 -3.19 -6.87 19.40
N LYS A 264 -3.12 -8.12 19.88
CA LYS A 264 -2.29 -9.15 19.24
C LYS A 264 -2.83 -9.42 17.83
N LYS A 265 -1.96 -9.56 16.83
CA LYS A 265 -2.34 -9.84 15.43
C LYS A 265 -3.36 -10.97 15.24
N GLN A 266 -3.34 -11.98 16.10
CA GLN A 266 -4.26 -13.12 16.04
C GLN A 266 -5.67 -12.76 16.52
N ASP A 267 -5.78 -11.84 17.49
CA ASP A 267 -7.04 -11.31 17.99
C ASP A 267 -7.66 -10.31 16.98
N GLU A 268 -6.83 -9.60 16.20
CA GLU A 268 -7.26 -8.71 15.12
C GLU A 268 -7.94 -9.48 13.96
N VAL A 269 -7.35 -10.61 13.54
CA VAL A 269 -7.93 -11.45 12.47
C VAL A 269 -9.26 -12.05 12.90
N ALA A 270 -9.36 -12.58 14.13
CA ALA A 270 -10.61 -13.12 14.66
C ALA A 270 -11.69 -12.03 14.75
N MET A 271 -11.33 -10.84 15.24
CA MET A 271 -12.24 -9.69 15.29
C MET A 271 -12.72 -9.30 13.88
N ALA A 272 -11.83 -9.23 12.90
CA ALA A 272 -12.19 -8.91 11.51
C ALA A 272 -13.13 -9.96 10.89
N GLN A 273 -12.93 -11.25 11.17
CA GLN A 273 -13.85 -12.31 10.72
C GLN A 273 -15.26 -12.16 11.31
N HIS A 274 -15.35 -11.99 12.62
CA HIS A 274 -16.65 -11.81 13.28
C HIS A 274 -17.34 -10.51 12.86
N LEU A 275 -16.57 -9.44 12.68
CA LEU A 275 -17.09 -8.15 12.24
C LEU A 275 -17.52 -8.16 10.77
N LEU A 276 -16.88 -8.97 9.91
CA LEU A 276 -17.32 -9.21 8.53
C LEU A 276 -18.73 -9.83 8.51
N VAL A 277 -18.95 -10.86 9.34
CA VAL A 277 -20.27 -11.51 9.48
C VAL A 277 -21.32 -10.52 10.00
N ALA A 278 -20.95 -9.69 10.99
CA ALA A 278 -21.83 -8.65 11.50
C ALA A 278 -22.16 -7.57 10.44
N ALA A 279 -21.16 -7.16 9.66
CA ALA A 279 -21.31 -6.16 8.60
C ALA A 279 -22.29 -6.64 7.52
N ASP A 280 -22.18 -7.90 7.11
CA ASP A 280 -23.11 -8.52 6.16
C ASP A 280 -24.52 -8.62 6.75
N ARG A 281 -24.65 -9.09 8.00
CA ARG A 281 -25.94 -9.19 8.72
C ARG A 281 -26.69 -7.87 8.80
N TYR A 282 -25.99 -6.76 9.02
CA TYR A 282 -26.58 -5.43 9.13
C TYR A 282 -26.47 -4.60 7.85
N ASN A 283 -26.03 -5.19 6.74
CA ASN A 283 -25.87 -4.56 5.44
C ASN A 283 -25.06 -3.24 5.49
N LEU A 284 -23.86 -3.32 6.09
CA LEU A 284 -22.89 -2.24 6.20
C LEU A 284 -21.76 -2.45 5.19
N GLU A 285 -22.02 -2.15 3.92
CA GLU A 285 -21.14 -2.49 2.79
C GLU A 285 -19.70 -1.97 2.96
N ARG A 286 -19.53 -0.72 3.43
CA ARG A 286 -18.19 -0.16 3.65
C ARG A 286 -17.42 -0.94 4.73
N LEU A 287 -18.08 -1.32 5.82
CA LEU A 287 -17.45 -2.12 6.89
C LEU A 287 -17.06 -3.51 6.38
N LYS A 288 -17.93 -4.11 5.58
CA LYS A 288 -17.71 -5.41 4.95
C LYS A 288 -16.42 -5.39 4.12
N LEU A 289 -16.29 -4.43 3.21
CA LEU A 289 -15.09 -4.29 2.37
C LEU A 289 -13.81 -4.03 3.17
N ILE A 290 -13.88 -3.23 4.24
CA ILE A 290 -12.72 -3.00 5.13
C ILE A 290 -12.30 -4.30 5.82
N CYS A 291 -13.26 -5.12 6.28
CA CYS A 291 -12.94 -6.40 6.89
C CYS A 291 -12.38 -7.40 5.87
N GLU A 292 -12.92 -7.45 4.65
CA GLU A 292 -12.38 -8.27 3.55
C GLU A 292 -10.94 -7.89 3.22
N ASP A 293 -10.63 -6.59 3.12
CA ASP A 293 -9.27 -6.09 2.85
C ASP A 293 -8.28 -6.49 3.96
N ARG A 294 -8.66 -6.31 5.23
CA ARG A 294 -7.85 -6.75 6.38
C ARG A 294 -7.58 -8.25 6.33
N LEU A 295 -8.61 -9.05 6.06
CA LEU A 295 -8.47 -10.51 5.98
C LEU A 295 -7.61 -10.93 4.79
N CYS A 296 -7.75 -10.28 3.63
CA CYS A 296 -6.90 -10.55 2.46
C CYS A 296 -5.42 -10.31 2.75
N CYS A 297 -5.09 -9.26 3.51
CA CYS A 297 -3.71 -8.94 3.90
C CYS A 297 -3.08 -9.98 4.86
N HIS A 298 -3.89 -10.84 5.49
CA HIS A 298 -3.44 -11.89 6.42
C HIS A 298 -3.43 -13.29 5.80
N ILE A 299 -3.83 -13.46 4.53
CA ILE A 299 -3.71 -14.74 3.83
C ILE A 299 -2.25 -14.93 3.41
N ASP A 300 -1.48 -15.65 4.23
CA ASP A 300 -0.27 -16.32 3.77
C ASP A 300 -0.62 -17.62 3.02
N THR A 301 0.33 -18.17 2.27
CA THR A 301 0.15 -19.40 1.49
C THR A 301 -0.21 -20.63 2.35
N ALA A 302 -0.07 -20.55 3.68
CA ALA A 302 -0.45 -21.60 4.62
C ALA A 302 -1.92 -21.48 5.09
N SER A 303 -2.45 -20.26 5.20
CA SER A 303 -3.80 -19.98 5.70
C SER A 303 -4.91 -20.18 4.66
N ALA A 304 -4.58 -20.06 3.38
CA ALA A 304 -5.51 -20.28 2.26
C ALA A 304 -6.12 -21.69 2.26
N ALA A 305 -5.38 -22.70 2.74
CA ALA A 305 -5.85 -24.08 2.83
C ALA A 305 -6.96 -24.27 3.87
N THR A 306 -6.94 -23.51 4.98
CA THR A 306 -7.90 -23.64 6.07
C THR A 306 -9.21 -22.92 5.77
N ILE A 307 -9.17 -21.79 5.05
CA ILE A 307 -10.37 -21.00 4.70
C ILE A 307 -11.13 -21.61 3.52
N LEU A 308 -10.46 -22.36 2.62
CA LEU A 308 -11.12 -23.02 1.47
C LEU A 308 -11.71 -24.40 1.79
N ALA A 309 -11.39 -25.00 2.94
CA ALA A 309 -11.92 -26.29 3.35
C ALA A 309 -13.47 -26.36 3.48
N PRO A 310 -14.21 -25.32 3.90
CA PRO A 310 -15.67 -25.38 3.98
C PRO A 310 -16.38 -25.16 2.63
N VAL A 311 -15.68 -24.61 1.62
CA VAL A 311 -16.30 -24.26 0.33
C VAL A 311 -16.35 -25.47 -0.62
N VAL A 312 -15.42 -26.41 -0.49
CA VAL A 312 -15.32 -27.59 -1.38
C VAL A 312 -16.29 -28.72 -1.00
N SER A 313 -16.90 -28.70 0.19
CA SER A 313 -17.84 -29.75 0.63
C SER A 313 -19.30 -29.55 0.19
N ARG A 314 -19.62 -28.51 -0.61
CA ARG A 314 -20.98 -28.23 -1.11
C ARG A 314 -21.18 -28.51 -2.60
N VAL A 315 -20.34 -29.34 -3.23
CA VAL A 315 -20.66 -29.90 -4.55
C VAL A 315 -21.45 -31.20 -4.35
N PRO A 316 -22.78 -31.23 -4.58
CA PRO A 316 -23.52 -32.49 -4.53
C PRO A 316 -23.05 -33.40 -5.66
N SER A 317 -22.57 -34.58 -5.29
CA SER A 317 -22.35 -35.72 -6.17
C SER A 317 -23.66 -36.01 -6.91
N LYS A 318 -23.71 -35.70 -8.20
CA LYS A 318 -24.64 -36.35 -9.12
C LYS A 318 -24.04 -37.70 -9.48
N ALA A 319 -24.75 -38.77 -9.14
CA ALA A 319 -24.57 -40.10 -9.68
C ALA A 319 -25.93 -40.81 -9.69
N PRO A 320 -26.12 -41.86 -10.49
CA PRO A 320 -25.62 -42.11 -11.86
C PRO A 320 -26.70 -41.84 -12.93
#